data_AF-A0A519F3B3-F1
#
_entry.id   AF-A0A519F3B3-F1
#
_cell.length_a   1.000
_cell.length_b   1.000
_cell.length_c   1.000
_cell.angle_alpha   90.00
_cell.angle_beta   90.00
_cell.angle_gamma   90.00
#
_symmetry.space_group_name_H-M   'P 1'
#
loop_
_entity.id
_entity.type
_entity.pdbx_description
1 polymer ?
#
loop_
_entity_poly.entity_id
_entity_poly.type
_entity_poly.pdbx_seq_one_letter_code
_entity_poly.pdbx_strand_id
1 'polypeptide(L)'
;LGIPGSPTAAVLLGGLLIWGLQPGPLLFTEQKDFVWGLIASMYLGNLAGLIVVLTTVPLFASILRIPFSIIAPIIVVICAIGAYTVHTALLDIWLMMLFGVIGYAFKKLDYPLAPLVLALVLGDKAEDAFRQSMLLSQGELSIMVANPLVGSITGLALILLFWPLISRLLAKVRQPKQNSFAAEQPVD
;
A
#
# COMPACT_ATOMS: atom_id res chain seq x y z
N LEU A 1 -24.41 -4.51 7.07
CA LEU A 1 -24.25 -5.44 8.21
C LEU A 1 -23.05 -4.95 9.01
N GLY A 2 -23.20 -4.62 10.30
CA GLY A 2 -22.15 -4.06 11.16
C GLY A 2 -20.95 -4.98 11.45
N ILE A 3 -20.49 -5.74 10.46
CA ILE A 3 -19.26 -6.52 10.50
C ILE A 3 -18.17 -5.63 9.93
N PRO A 4 -17.22 -5.16 10.76
CA PRO A 4 -16.13 -4.33 10.28
C PRO A 4 -15.25 -5.13 9.31
N GLY A 5 -15.06 -4.60 8.11
CA GLY A 5 -14.20 -5.19 7.08
C GLY A 5 -12.71 -4.82 7.20
N SER A 6 -12.34 -4.12 8.27
CA SER A 6 -10.95 -3.85 8.60
C SER A 6 -10.80 -3.54 10.09
N PRO A 7 -9.61 -3.72 10.68
CA PRO A 7 -9.34 -3.36 12.07
C PRO A 7 -9.64 -1.88 12.37
N THR A 8 -9.35 -0.99 11.43
CA THR A 8 -9.62 0.44 11.57
C THR A 8 -11.12 0.75 11.56
N ALA A 9 -11.90 0.08 10.69
CA ALA A 9 -13.35 0.18 10.69
C ALA A 9 -13.95 -0.37 11.99
N ALA A 10 -13.37 -1.44 12.57
CA ALA A 10 -13.80 -1.99 13.85
C ALA A 10 -13.59 -1.01 15.00
N VAL A 11 -12.43 -0.33 15.04
CA VAL A 11 -12.13 0.69 16.05
C VAL A 11 -13.05 1.90 15.93
N LEU A 12 -13.31 2.39 14.70
CA LEU A 12 -14.26 3.49 14.50
C LEU A 12 -15.70 3.10 14.89
N LEU A 13 -16.12 1.88 14.55
CA LEU A 13 -17.43 1.36 14.90
C LEU A 13 -17.56 1.17 16.42
N GLY A 14 -16.52 0.66 17.08
CA GLY A 14 -16.44 0.58 18.54
C GLY A 14 -16.48 1.95 19.20
N GLY A 15 -15.75 2.93 18.66
CA GLY A 15 -15.79 4.32 19.10
C GLY A 15 -17.19 4.91 19.00
N LEU A 16 -17.86 4.78 17.85
CA LEU A 16 -19.24 5.27 17.68
C LEU A 16 -20.20 4.62 18.69
N LEU A 17 -20.11 3.30 18.89
CA LEU A 17 -20.96 2.57 19.84
C LEU A 17 -20.72 2.99 21.30
N ILE A 18 -19.47 3.29 21.69
CA ILE A 18 -19.15 3.81 23.05
C ILE A 18 -19.87 5.13 23.32
N TRP A 19 -20.03 5.97 22.30
CA TRP A 19 -20.73 7.25 22.39
C TRP A 19 -22.24 7.11 22.17
N GLY A 20 -22.78 5.88 22.15
CA GLY A 20 -24.20 5.60 21.95
C GLY A 20 -24.69 5.86 20.52
N LEU A 21 -23.78 6.08 19.57
CA LEU A 21 -24.09 6.36 18.17
C LEU A 21 -24.18 5.06 17.40
N GLN A 22 -25.41 4.69 16.99
CA GLN A 22 -25.63 3.44 16.27
C GLN A 22 -25.38 3.66 14.76
N PRO A 23 -24.39 2.98 14.15
CA PRO A 23 -24.06 3.17 12.75
C PRO A 23 -25.20 2.67 11.85
N GLY A 24 -25.68 3.53 10.96
CA GLY A 24 -26.75 3.21 10.01
C GLY A 24 -27.32 4.46 9.35
N PRO A 25 -28.30 4.32 8.44
CA PRO A 25 -28.93 5.47 7.77
C PRO A 25 -29.55 6.46 8.75
N LEU A 26 -30.03 5.97 9.90
CA LEU A 26 -30.61 6.78 10.98
C LEU A 26 -29.58 7.71 11.65
N LEU A 27 -28.28 7.37 11.62
CA LEU A 27 -27.25 8.25 12.18
C LEU A 27 -27.16 9.57 11.40
N PHE A 28 -27.37 9.52 10.08
CA PHE A 28 -27.37 10.70 9.21
C PHE A 28 -28.62 11.56 9.40
N THR A 29 -29.69 11.03 9.98
CA THR A 29 -30.93 11.78 10.24
C THR A 29 -31.00 12.32 11.65
N GLU A 30 -30.64 11.51 12.65
CA GLU A 30 -30.71 11.83 14.07
C GLU A 30 -29.50 12.66 14.55
N GLN A 31 -28.31 12.43 13.99
CA GLN A 31 -27.04 12.99 14.49
C GLN A 31 -26.28 13.73 13.37
N LYS A 32 -26.98 14.64 12.68
CA LYS A 32 -26.47 15.40 11.52
C LYS A 32 -25.20 16.20 11.83
N ASP A 33 -25.18 16.93 12.94
CA ASP A 33 -24.06 17.80 13.29
C ASP A 33 -22.78 16.99 13.56
N PHE A 34 -22.91 15.83 14.20
CA PHE A 34 -21.78 14.93 14.44
C PHE A 34 -21.22 14.36 13.12
N VAL A 35 -22.10 13.84 12.25
CA VAL A 35 -21.67 13.22 10.99
C VAL A 35 -21.03 14.24 10.05
N TRP A 36 -21.66 15.40 9.86
CA TRP A 36 -21.10 16.45 9.03
C TRP A 36 -19.86 17.10 9.65
N GLY A 37 -19.79 17.20 10.99
CA GLY A 37 -18.59 17.62 11.70
C GLY A 37 -17.42 16.64 11.52
N LEU A 38 -17.69 15.34 11.54
CA LEU A 38 -16.68 14.30 11.28
C LEU A 38 -16.18 14.34 9.83
N ILE A 39 -17.09 14.50 8.85
CA ILE A 39 -16.72 14.63 7.44
C ILE A 39 -15.89 15.90 7.24
N ALA A 40 -16.36 17.04 7.77
CA ALA A 40 -15.65 18.32 7.66
C ALA A 40 -14.27 18.29 8.32
N SER A 41 -14.13 17.62 9.49
CA SER A 41 -12.85 17.48 10.18
C SER A 41 -11.87 16.61 9.41
N MET A 42 -12.34 15.62 8.64
CA MET A 42 -11.47 14.82 7.76
C MET A 42 -10.89 15.68 6.62
N TYR A 43 -11.69 16.58 6.02
CA TYR A 43 -11.20 17.53 5.02
C TYR A 43 -10.25 18.56 5.62
N LEU A 44 -10.61 19.13 6.76
CA LEU A 44 -9.78 20.11 7.46
C LEU A 44 -8.46 19.47 7.94
N GLY A 45 -8.52 18.22 8.40
CA GLY A 45 -7.36 17.42 8.78
C GLY A 45 -6.41 17.15 7.62
N ASN A 46 -6.94 16.87 6.42
CA ASN A 46 -6.10 16.76 5.22
C ASN A 46 -5.42 18.10 4.87
N LEU A 47 -6.13 19.22 5.00
CA LEU A 47 -5.57 20.54 4.75
C LEU A 47 -4.48 20.90 5.78
N ALA A 48 -4.75 20.66 7.06
CA ALA A 48 -3.77 20.83 8.13
C ALA A 48 -2.56 19.90 7.93
N GLY A 49 -2.81 18.65 7.56
CA GLY A 49 -1.79 17.66 7.23
C GLY A 49 -0.90 18.11 6.09
N LEU A 50 -1.48 18.67 5.02
CA LEU A 50 -0.73 19.25 3.91
C LEU A 50 0.21 20.36 4.40
N ILE A 51 -0.28 21.29 5.22
CA ILE A 51 0.54 22.37 5.79
C ILE A 51 1.69 21.80 6.63
N VAL A 52 1.41 20.84 7.51
CA VAL A 52 2.41 20.18 8.37
C VAL A 52 3.46 19.44 7.52
N VAL A 53 3.04 18.70 6.50
CA VAL A 53 3.95 18.00 5.59
C VAL A 53 4.84 19.01 4.86
N LEU A 54 4.27 20.03 4.23
CA LEU A 54 5.05 21.04 3.48
C LEU A 54 6.06 21.79 4.36
N THR A 55 5.69 22.11 5.59
CA THR A 55 6.57 22.78 6.56
C THR A 55 7.66 21.86 7.12
N THR A 56 7.39 20.56 7.25
CA THR A 56 8.34 19.59 7.86
C THR A 56 9.25 18.92 6.81
N VAL A 57 8.85 18.84 5.54
CA VAL A 57 9.69 18.33 4.43
C VAL A 57 11.12 18.90 4.43
N PRO A 58 11.37 20.22 4.56
CA PRO A 58 12.74 20.74 4.59
C PRO A 58 13.55 20.25 5.80
N LEU A 59 12.91 20.02 6.95
CA LEU A 59 13.56 19.47 8.13
C LEU A 59 14.02 18.03 7.87
N PHE A 60 13.15 17.18 7.32
CA PHE A 60 13.50 15.80 6.96
C PHE A 60 14.55 15.73 5.85
N ALA A 61 14.48 16.62 4.86
CA ALA A 61 15.48 16.71 3.81
C ALA A 61 16.87 17.08 4.35
N SER A 62 16.95 17.85 5.45
CA SER A 62 18.21 18.18 6.11
C SER A 62 18.89 16.95 6.73
N ILE A 63 18.12 16.00 7.26
CA ILE A 63 18.65 14.76 7.88
C ILE A 63 19.45 13.94 6.85
N LEU A 64 19.02 13.94 5.58
CA LEU A 64 19.72 13.23 4.49
C LEU A 64 21.12 13.81 4.19
N ARG A 65 21.46 15.00 4.69
CA ARG A 65 22.80 15.60 4.53
C ARG A 65 23.83 15.03 5.51
N ILE A 66 23.39 14.32 6.55
CA ILE A 66 24.29 13.69 7.53
C ILE A 66 24.98 12.50 6.87
N PRO A 67 26.29 12.25 7.12
CA PRO A 67 26.99 11.12 6.52
C PRO A 67 26.33 9.78 6.87
N PHE A 68 26.23 8.89 5.88
CA PHE A 68 25.57 7.59 6.01
C PHE A 68 26.14 6.73 7.14
N SER A 69 27.44 6.89 7.47
CA SER A 69 28.09 6.19 8.58
C SER A 69 27.48 6.51 9.94
N ILE A 70 26.80 7.64 10.11
CA ILE A 70 26.11 8.03 11.35
C ILE A 70 24.63 7.69 11.27
N ILE A 71 23.98 7.95 10.13
CA ILE A 71 22.55 7.69 9.96
C ILE A 71 22.26 6.18 10.06
N ALA A 72 23.06 5.34 9.41
CA ALA A 72 22.83 3.90 9.37
C ALA A 72 22.71 3.23 10.76
N PRO A 73 23.65 3.42 11.72
CA PRO A 73 23.51 2.83 13.04
C PRO A 73 22.31 3.40 13.82
N ILE A 74 21.97 4.68 13.65
CA ILE A 74 20.79 5.28 14.28
C ILE A 74 19.51 4.61 13.76
N ILE A 75 19.39 4.42 12.44
CA ILE A 75 18.26 3.70 11.83
C ILE A 75 18.15 2.28 12.41
N VAL A 76 19.26 1.55 12.50
CA VAL A 76 19.26 0.17 13.02
C VAL A 76 18.78 0.12 14.47
N VAL A 77 19.22 1.05 15.32
CA VAL A 77 18.75 1.13 16.71
C VAL A 77 17.26 1.44 16.79
N ILE A 78 16.78 2.42 16.01
CA ILE A 78 15.36 2.79 15.97
C ILE A 78 14.51 1.61 15.46
N CYS A 79 14.96 0.91 14.42
CA CYS A 79 14.29 -0.28 13.91
C CYS A 79 14.26 -1.41 14.94
N ALA A 80 15.34 -1.63 15.71
CA ALA A 80 15.38 -2.65 16.75
C ALA A 80 14.40 -2.33 17.89
N ILE A 81 14.32 -1.06 18.31
CA ILE A 81 13.33 -0.59 19.29
C ILE A 81 11.92 -0.81 18.74
N GLY A 82 11.66 -0.39 17.49
CA GLY A 82 10.36 -0.56 16.86
C GLY A 82 9.93 -2.03 16.78
N ALA A 83 10.81 -2.93 16.31
CA ALA A 83 10.54 -4.37 16.26
C ALA A 83 10.24 -4.95 17.64
N TYR A 84 11.01 -4.55 18.67
CA TYR A 84 10.79 -5.01 20.03
C TYR A 84 9.45 -4.53 20.62
N THR A 85 9.02 -3.30 20.32
CA THR A 85 7.80 -2.73 20.93
C THR A 85 6.49 -3.40 20.52
N VAL A 86 6.45 -4.13 19.40
CA VAL A 86 5.19 -4.72 18.91
C VAL A 86 4.80 -5.96 19.72
N HIS A 87 5.72 -6.90 19.91
CA HIS A 87 5.45 -8.16 20.62
C HIS A 87 6.30 -8.34 21.89
N THR A 88 7.15 -7.38 22.24
CA THR A 88 8.10 -7.47 23.38
C THR A 88 8.96 -8.75 23.31
N ALA A 89 9.31 -9.18 22.09
CA ALA A 89 10.02 -10.43 21.84
C ALA A 89 11.41 -10.15 21.27
N LEU A 90 12.46 -10.77 21.85
CA LEU A 90 13.82 -10.69 21.31
C LEU A 90 13.97 -11.36 19.94
N LEU A 91 13.06 -12.30 19.61
CA LEU A 91 13.03 -12.97 18.32
C LEU A 91 12.81 -11.98 17.17
N ASP A 92 12.00 -10.93 17.40
CA ASP A 92 11.71 -9.92 16.38
C ASP A 92 12.96 -9.11 16.00
N ILE A 93 13.88 -8.89 16.96
CA ILE A 93 15.18 -8.25 16.71
C ILE A 93 16.09 -9.16 15.87
N TRP A 94 16.12 -10.46 16.17
CA TRP A 94 16.88 -11.43 15.38
C TRP A 94 16.35 -11.55 13.95
N LEU A 95 15.03 -11.59 13.78
CA LEU A 95 14.39 -11.55 12.46
C LEU A 95 14.71 -10.24 11.73
N MET A 96 14.62 -9.09 12.42
CA MET A 96 14.98 -7.80 11.83
C MET A 96 16.41 -7.80 11.28
N MET A 97 17.37 -8.31 12.05
CA MET A 97 18.76 -8.42 11.62
C MET A 97 18.91 -9.38 10.43
N LEU A 98 18.27 -10.55 10.49
CA LEU A 98 18.29 -11.54 9.40
C LEU A 98 17.73 -10.96 8.10
N PHE A 99 16.54 -10.35 8.14
CA PHE A 99 15.92 -9.72 6.98
C PHE A 99 16.67 -8.47 6.51
N GLY A 100 17.37 -7.76 7.40
CA GLY A 100 18.31 -6.70 7.03
C GLY A 100 19.48 -7.21 6.18
N VAL A 101 20.06 -8.35 6.55
CA VAL A 101 21.12 -9.02 5.77
C VAL A 101 20.59 -9.54 4.43
N ILE A 102 19.39 -10.14 4.42
CA ILE A 102 18.72 -10.57 3.18
C ILE A 102 18.47 -9.38 2.26
N GLY A 103 17.99 -8.25 2.80
CA GLY A 103 17.79 -7.02 2.05
C GLY A 103 19.08 -6.47 1.44
N TYR A 104 20.20 -6.56 2.17
CA TYR A 104 21.52 -6.22 1.62
C TYR A 104 21.92 -7.14 0.47
N ALA A 105 21.65 -8.45 0.57
CA ALA A 105 21.91 -9.40 -0.51
C ALA A 105 21.07 -9.09 -1.76
N PHE A 106 19.78 -8.79 -1.60
CA PHE A 106 18.91 -8.37 -2.71
C PHE A 106 19.36 -7.06 -3.36
N LYS A 107 19.86 -6.10 -2.57
CA LYS A 107 20.47 -4.88 -3.10
C LYS A 107 21.70 -5.18 -3.95
N LYS A 108 22.54 -6.13 -3.54
CA LYS A 108 23.75 -6.54 -4.29
C LYS A 108 23.41 -7.30 -5.59
N LEU A 109 22.23 -7.90 -5.66
CA LEU A 109 21.71 -8.61 -6.82
C LEU A 109 20.84 -7.72 -7.73
N ASP A 110 20.85 -6.39 -7.51
CA ASP A 110 20.06 -5.40 -8.26
C ASP A 110 18.54 -5.65 -8.25
N TYR A 111 18.02 -6.33 -7.22
CA TYR A 111 16.58 -6.45 -7.04
C TYR A 111 16.00 -5.14 -6.47
N PRO A 112 14.87 -4.65 -7.02
CA PRO A 112 14.23 -3.45 -6.52
C PRO A 112 13.53 -3.76 -5.19
N LEU A 113 14.18 -3.39 -4.08
CA LEU A 113 13.70 -3.64 -2.71
C LEU A 113 12.34 -2.99 -2.43
N ALA A 114 12.11 -1.77 -2.94
CA ALA A 114 10.88 -1.03 -2.67
C ALA A 114 9.62 -1.76 -3.18
N PRO A 115 9.52 -2.18 -4.45
CA PRO A 115 8.43 -3.04 -4.93
C PRO A 115 8.26 -4.34 -4.15
N LEU A 116 9.35 -4.98 -3.72
CA LEU A 116 9.29 -6.25 -2.98
C LEU A 116 8.66 -6.07 -1.60
N VAL A 117 9.07 -5.05 -0.85
CA VAL A 117 8.48 -4.73 0.46
C VAL A 117 7.02 -4.30 0.31
N LEU A 118 6.71 -3.50 -0.72
CA LEU A 118 5.32 -3.13 -1.02
C LEU A 118 4.47 -4.36 -1.32
N ALA A 119 4.95 -5.30 -2.14
CA ALA A 119 4.24 -6.54 -2.44
C ALA A 119 4.00 -7.39 -1.19
N LEU A 120 4.98 -7.49 -0.29
CA LEU A 120 4.85 -8.23 0.97
C LEU A 120 3.76 -7.63 1.88
N VAL A 121 3.75 -6.31 2.07
CA VAL A 121 2.80 -5.63 2.95
C VAL A 121 1.39 -5.56 2.33
N LEU A 122 1.29 -5.31 1.02
CA LEU A 122 0.00 -5.25 0.33
C LEU A 122 -0.58 -6.66 0.12
N GLY A 123 0.26 -7.68 0.00
CA GLY A 123 -0.17 -9.07 -0.18
C GLY A 123 -1.03 -9.57 0.97
N ASP A 124 -0.61 -9.30 2.21
CA ASP A 124 -1.38 -9.63 3.42
C ASP A 124 -2.77 -8.98 3.41
N LYS A 125 -2.83 -7.68 3.09
CA LYS A 125 -4.11 -6.96 2.96
C LYS A 125 -4.97 -7.46 1.81
N ALA A 126 -4.35 -7.89 0.72
CA ALA A 126 -5.05 -8.46 -0.42
C ALA A 126 -5.65 -9.83 -0.07
N GLU A 127 -4.92 -10.67 0.67
CA GLU A 127 -5.41 -11.96 1.16
C GLU A 127 -6.55 -11.78 2.17
N ASP A 128 -6.43 -10.85 3.13
CA ASP A 128 -7.50 -10.52 4.06
C ASP A 128 -8.79 -10.11 3.34
N ALA A 129 -8.66 -9.22 2.34
CA ALA A 129 -9.79 -8.77 1.54
C ALA A 129 -10.39 -9.93 0.72
N PHE A 130 -9.55 -10.78 0.12
CA PHE A 130 -9.99 -11.95 -0.64
C PHE A 130 -10.73 -12.95 0.27
N ARG A 131 -10.17 -13.27 1.42
CA ARG A 131 -10.77 -14.16 2.43
C ARG A 131 -12.10 -13.61 2.91
N GLN A 132 -12.19 -12.30 3.16
CA GLN A 132 -13.43 -11.65 3.53
C GLN A 132 -14.48 -11.76 2.42
N SER A 133 -14.12 -11.51 1.16
CA SER A 133 -15.03 -11.68 0.02
C SER A 133 -15.51 -13.13 -0.11
N MET A 134 -14.64 -14.12 0.08
CA MET A 134 -14.97 -15.53 0.05
C MET A 134 -15.92 -15.93 1.18
N LEU A 135 -15.72 -15.41 2.39
CA LEU A 135 -16.62 -15.64 3.53
C LEU A 135 -18.01 -15.03 3.28
N LEU A 136 -18.07 -13.85 2.68
CA LEU A 136 -19.34 -13.22 2.30
C LEU A 136 -20.09 -14.03 1.22
N SER A 137 -19.36 -14.67 0.31
CA SER A 137 -19.93 -15.50 -0.77
C SER A 137 -20.11 -16.97 -0.42
N GLN A 138 -19.89 -17.37 0.83
CA GLN A 138 -19.91 -18.77 1.27
C GLN A 138 -19.00 -19.70 0.44
N GLY A 139 -17.89 -19.17 -0.08
CA GLY A 139 -16.92 -19.92 -0.87
C GLY A 139 -17.13 -19.90 -2.39
N GLU A 140 -18.15 -19.22 -2.92
CA GLU A 140 -18.31 -19.09 -4.37
C GLU A 140 -17.42 -17.99 -4.96
N LEU A 141 -16.63 -18.33 -5.99
CA LEU A 141 -15.84 -17.35 -6.77
C LEU A 141 -16.72 -16.45 -7.66
N SER A 142 -18.02 -16.75 -7.78
CA SER A 142 -19.00 -15.98 -8.55
C SER A 142 -19.08 -14.52 -8.07
N ILE A 143 -18.72 -14.23 -6.81
CA ILE A 143 -18.71 -12.88 -6.25
C ILE A 143 -17.76 -11.92 -6.97
N MET A 144 -16.67 -12.43 -7.56
CA MET A 144 -15.70 -11.60 -8.29
C MET A 144 -16.24 -11.11 -9.64
N VAL A 145 -17.38 -11.62 -10.10
CA VAL A 145 -18.05 -11.20 -11.34
C VAL A 145 -19.56 -10.93 -11.11
N ALA A 146 -20.00 -10.89 -9.85
CA ALA A 146 -21.43 -10.80 -9.52
C ALA A 146 -22.10 -9.50 -10.00
N ASN A 147 -21.34 -8.42 -10.12
CA ASN A 147 -21.82 -7.13 -10.62
C ASN A 147 -20.89 -6.64 -11.75
N PRO A 148 -21.43 -5.99 -12.81
CA PRO A 148 -20.62 -5.37 -13.86
C PRO A 148 -19.46 -4.51 -13.34
N LEU A 149 -19.67 -3.81 -12.22
CA LEU A 149 -18.64 -2.98 -11.60
C LEU A 149 -17.54 -3.81 -10.93
N VAL A 150 -17.89 -4.87 -10.21
CA VAL A 150 -16.90 -5.78 -9.60
C VAL A 150 -16.12 -6.54 -10.69
N GLY A 151 -16.84 -7.09 -11.68
CA GLY A 151 -16.21 -7.82 -12.78
C GLY A 151 -15.26 -6.96 -13.61
N SER A 152 -15.60 -5.68 -13.86
CA SER A 152 -14.68 -4.76 -14.55
C SER A 152 -13.44 -4.41 -13.72
N ILE A 153 -13.58 -4.19 -12.41
CA ILE A 153 -12.43 -3.93 -11.52
C ILE A 153 -11.53 -5.16 -11.42
N THR A 154 -12.11 -6.35 -11.22
CA THR A 154 -11.35 -7.61 -11.17
C THR A 154 -10.67 -7.89 -12.51
N GLY A 155 -11.36 -7.68 -13.63
CA GLY A 155 -10.79 -7.81 -14.96
C GLY A 155 -9.60 -6.87 -15.19
N LEU A 156 -9.75 -5.58 -14.84
CA LEU A 156 -8.65 -4.61 -14.90
C LEU A 156 -7.47 -5.02 -14.01
N ALA A 157 -7.72 -5.49 -12.79
CA ALA A 157 -6.68 -5.95 -11.88
C ALA A 157 -5.89 -7.13 -12.48
N LEU A 158 -6.58 -8.11 -13.08
CA LEU A 158 -5.93 -9.23 -13.78
C LEU A 158 -5.14 -8.78 -15.00
N ILE A 159 -5.68 -7.85 -15.80
CA ILE A 159 -4.96 -7.30 -16.96
C ILE A 159 -3.67 -6.60 -16.52
N LEU A 160 -3.71 -5.79 -15.46
CA LEU A 160 -2.53 -5.11 -14.93
C LEU A 160 -1.53 -6.10 -14.34
N LEU A 161 -1.99 -7.12 -13.63
CA LEU A 161 -1.14 -8.17 -13.07
C LEU A 161 -0.37 -8.93 -14.17
N PHE A 162 -1.06 -9.27 -15.26
CA PHE A 162 -0.47 -9.99 -16.39
C PHE A 162 0.13 -9.07 -17.47
N TRP A 163 0.04 -7.75 -17.32
CA TRP A 163 0.59 -6.76 -18.25
C TRP A 163 2.06 -7.00 -18.65
N PRO A 164 3.00 -7.26 -17.71
CA PRO A 164 4.39 -7.55 -18.09
C PRO A 164 4.55 -8.84 -18.90
N LEU A 165 3.67 -9.84 -18.74
CA LEU A 165 3.66 -11.07 -19.53
C LEU A 165 3.03 -10.84 -20.90
N ILE A 166 1.90 -10.14 -20.95
CA ILE A 166 1.17 -9.78 -22.16
C ILE A 166 2.04 -8.90 -23.07
N SER A 167 2.72 -7.89 -22.51
CA SER A 167 3.63 -7.01 -23.26
C SER A 167 4.84 -7.76 -23.82
N ARG A 168 5.42 -8.73 -23.09
CA ARG A 168 6.49 -9.59 -23.60
C ARG A 168 6.02 -10.51 -24.73
N LEU A 169 4.81 -11.07 -24.64
CA LEU A 169 4.21 -11.88 -25.70
C LEU A 169 3.91 -11.05 -26.95
N LEU A 170 3.32 -9.87 -26.79
CA LEU A 170 3.05 -8.93 -27.89
C LEU A 170 4.34 -8.41 -28.54
N ALA A 171 5.38 -8.12 -27.77
CA ALA A 171 6.68 -7.70 -28.29
C ALA A 171 7.39 -8.83 -29.06
N LYS A 172 7.18 -10.09 -28.69
CA LYS A 172 7.69 -11.25 -29.41
C LYS A 172 6.96 -11.49 -30.75
N VAL A 173 5.69 -11.10 -30.83
CA VAL A 173 4.87 -11.15 -32.05
C VAL A 173 5.12 -9.94 -32.95
N ARG A 174 5.46 -8.79 -32.38
CA ARG A 174 5.73 -7.53 -33.10
C ARG A 174 7.25 -7.38 -33.30
N GLN A 175 7.79 -8.01 -34.34
CA GLN A 175 9.19 -7.81 -34.76
C GLN A 175 9.53 -6.32 -34.83
N PRO A 176 10.72 -5.89 -34.35
CA PRO A 176 11.14 -4.50 -34.48
C PRO A 176 11.29 -4.22 -35.98
N LYS A 177 10.51 -3.26 -36.50
CA LYS A 177 10.81 -2.65 -37.80
C LYS A 177 12.21 -2.03 -37.66
N GLN A 178 13.18 -2.69 -38.26
CA GLN A 178 14.52 -2.18 -38.48
C GLN A 178 14.35 -0.90 -39.31
N ASN A 179 14.44 0.26 -38.67
CA ASN A 179 14.50 1.54 -39.37
C ASN A 179 15.84 1.58 -40.12
N SER A 180 15.81 1.06 -41.34
CA SER A 180 16.83 1.19 -42.36
C SER A 180 16.85 2.65 -42.84
N PHE A 181 17.42 3.55 -42.03
CA PHE A 181 17.70 4.95 -42.42
C PHE A 181 19.05 5.39 -41.89
N ALA A 182 20.10 4.62 -42.20
CA ALA A 182 21.50 4.99 -41.94
C ALA A 182 22.39 4.73 -43.17
N ALA A 183 21.84 4.83 -44.38
CA ALA A 183 22.56 4.48 -45.62
C ALA A 183 22.77 5.63 -46.62
N GLU A 184 22.46 6.88 -46.28
CA GLU A 184 22.74 8.02 -47.17
C GLU A 184 23.41 9.15 -46.39
N GLN A 185 24.70 8.98 -46.12
CA GLN A 185 25.63 10.12 -46.08
C GLN A 185 26.64 9.88 -47.21
N PRO A 186 26.56 10.61 -48.34
CA PRO A 186 27.65 10.63 -49.28
C PRO A 186 28.80 11.41 -48.64
N VAL A 187 29.95 10.76 -48.55
CA VAL A 187 31.25 11.42 -48.40
C VAL A 187 31.50 12.18 -49.70
N ASP A 188 31.41 13.50 -49.63
CA ASP A 188 32.19 14.47 -50.43
C ASP A 188 32.14 15.84 -49.71
#